data_AF-A0A1Z5L498-F1
#
_entry.id   AF-A0A1Z5L498-F1
#
_cell.length_a   1.000
_cell.length_b   1.000
_cell.length_c   1.000
_cell.angle_alpha   90.00
_cell.angle_beta   90.00
_cell.angle_gamma   90.00
#
_symmetry.space_group_name_H-M   'P 1'
#
loop_
_entity.id
_entity.type
_entity.pdbx_description
1 polymer ?
#
loop_
_entity_poly.entity_id
_entity_poly.type
_entity_poly.pdbx_seq_one_letter_code
_entity_poly.pdbx_strand_id
1 'polypeptide(L)'
;MCRMAYPRVPRIILWILIEIAVIGSDMQEVIGTAIAIFLLSNGKVPLYAGVIITIADTFTFLFLDKYGLRKLEAFFGFLITVMALTFGYEYVMVKPDQVQVVEGLFLPICPGCGNSAFLQAVGIVGAIIMPHNLFLHSALVKSRDVDRRKKEEVREANKYFFIEASIAIFVSLFINIFVLGVFAHGLYDKTNEDARQMCSGTQ
;
A
#
# COMPACT_ATOMS: atom_id res chain seq x y z
N MET A 1 -12.77 -9.72 -19.77
CA MET A 1 -12.03 -10.87 -20.35
C MET A 1 -12.34 -12.15 -19.59
N CYS A 2 -12.14 -12.24 -18.26
CA CYS A 2 -12.44 -13.46 -17.49
C CYS A 2 -13.89 -13.96 -17.63
N ARG A 3 -14.89 -13.06 -17.68
CA ARG A 3 -16.30 -13.44 -17.93
C ARG A 3 -16.55 -14.10 -19.29
N MET A 4 -15.73 -13.80 -20.30
CA MET A 4 -15.86 -14.30 -21.66
C MET A 4 -15.03 -15.57 -21.92
N ALA A 5 -13.92 -15.75 -21.20
CA ALA A 5 -13.00 -16.87 -21.39
C ALA A 5 -13.30 -18.09 -20.50
N TYR A 6 -13.89 -17.91 -19.31
CA TYR A 6 -14.09 -19.00 -18.35
C TYR A 6 -15.53 -19.55 -18.29
N PRO A 7 -15.70 -20.88 -18.10
CA PRO A 7 -16.99 -21.49 -17.83
C PRO A 7 -17.60 -21.03 -16.49
N ARG A 8 -18.89 -21.30 -16.28
CA ARG A 8 -19.68 -20.71 -15.19
C ARG A 8 -19.12 -20.97 -13.79
N VAL A 9 -18.56 -22.15 -13.54
CA VAL A 9 -18.06 -22.56 -12.21
C VAL A 9 -16.78 -21.83 -11.80
N PRO A 10 -15.68 -21.84 -12.57
CA PRO A 10 -14.48 -21.05 -12.24
C PRO A 10 -14.76 -19.55 -12.12
N ARG A 11 -15.70 -19.02 -12.91
CA ARG A 11 -16.08 -17.62 -12.85
C ARG A 11 -16.68 -17.23 -11.49
N ILE A 12 -17.54 -18.07 -10.91
CA ILE A 12 -18.15 -17.80 -9.61
C ILE A 12 -17.09 -17.89 -8.51
N ILE A 13 -16.21 -18.89 -8.57
CA ILE A 13 -15.09 -19.03 -7.61
C ILE A 13 -14.17 -17.81 -7.65
N LEU A 14 -13.76 -17.38 -8.85
CA LEU A 14 -12.92 -16.18 -9.01
C LEU A 14 -13.62 -14.92 -8.50
N TRP A 15 -14.93 -14.79 -8.73
CA TRP A 15 -15.70 -13.67 -8.22
C TRP A 15 -15.72 -13.65 -6.69
N ILE A 16 -16.02 -14.77 -6.04
CA ILE A 16 -16.01 -14.89 -4.56
C ILE A 16 -14.61 -14.58 -4.01
N LEU A 17 -13.55 -15.10 -4.63
CA LEU A 17 -12.17 -14.87 -4.18
C LEU A 17 -11.80 -13.38 -4.20
N ILE A 18 -12.18 -12.67 -5.28
CA ILE A 18 -11.93 -11.23 -5.41
C ILE A 18 -12.77 -10.44 -4.39
N GLU A 19 -14.04 -10.81 -4.20
CA GLU A 19 -14.91 -10.14 -3.23
C GLU A 19 -14.35 -10.26 -1.80
N ILE A 20 -13.89 -11.45 -1.41
CA ILE A 20 -13.22 -11.68 -0.12
C ILE A 20 -11.93 -10.85 -0.01
N ALA A 21 -11.13 -10.77 -1.08
CA ALA A 21 -9.91 -9.98 -1.08
C ALA A 21 -10.18 -8.48 -0.94
N VAL A 22 -11.26 -7.97 -1.54
CA VAL A 22 -11.68 -6.57 -1.41
C VAL A 22 -12.14 -6.28 0.02
N ILE A 23 -12.98 -7.14 0.60
CA ILE A 23 -13.41 -7.02 2.01
C ILE A 23 -12.20 -7.04 2.95
N GLY A 24 -11.24 -7.94 2.72
CA GLY A 24 -10.03 -8.01 3.53
C GLY A 24 -9.16 -6.75 3.45
N SER A 25 -9.09 -6.12 2.28
CA SER A 25 -8.37 -4.85 2.10
C SER A 25 -9.07 -3.70 2.84
N ASP A 26 -10.39 -3.60 2.72
CA ASP A 26 -11.21 -2.58 3.40
C ASP A 26 -11.11 -2.71 4.92
N MET A 27 -11.09 -3.95 5.44
CA MET A 27 -10.86 -4.19 6.87
C MET A 27 -9.51 -3.64 7.36
N GLN A 28 -8.43 -3.78 6.58
CA GLN A 28 -7.12 -3.24 6.94
C GLN A 28 -7.12 -1.72 7.01
N GLU A 29 -7.80 -1.06 6.07
CA GLU A 29 -7.94 0.39 6.00
C GLU A 29 -8.74 0.95 7.19
N VAL A 30 -9.86 0.30 7.55
CA VAL A 30 -10.69 0.68 8.70
C VAL A 30 -9.92 0.51 10.01
N ILE A 31 -9.22 -0.61 10.21
CA ILE A 31 -8.42 -0.86 11.41
C ILE A 31 -7.27 0.15 11.51
N GLY A 32 -6.55 0.39 10.41
CA GLY A 32 -5.44 1.34 10.37
C GLY A 32 -5.88 2.76 10.73
N THR A 33 -6.98 3.23 10.16
CA THR A 33 -7.52 4.57 10.43
C THR A 33 -8.03 4.71 11.86
N ALA A 34 -8.71 3.69 12.39
CA ALA A 34 -9.17 3.71 13.78
C ALA A 34 -8.00 3.79 14.78
N ILE A 35 -6.92 3.04 14.54
CA ILE A 35 -5.71 3.09 15.37
C ILE A 35 -5.00 4.45 15.21
N ALA A 36 -4.89 4.98 14.00
CA ALA A 36 -4.28 6.28 13.75
C ALA A 36 -5.00 7.40 14.49
N ILE A 37 -6.34 7.43 14.44
CA ILE A 37 -7.17 8.41 15.16
C ILE A 37 -7.00 8.26 16.69
N PHE A 38 -6.97 7.02 17.18
CA PHE A 38 -6.76 6.73 18.60
C PHE A 38 -5.41 7.28 19.09
N LEU A 39 -4.34 7.06 18.32
CA LEU A 39 -2.99 7.54 18.65
C LEU A 39 -2.88 9.06 18.53
N LEU A 40 -3.38 9.67 17.45
CA LEU A 40 -3.36 11.13 17.24
C LEU A 40 -4.16 11.88 18.31
N SER A 41 -5.24 11.28 18.78
CA SER A 41 -6.08 11.85 19.85
C SER A 41 -5.51 11.63 21.25
N ASN A 42 -4.31 11.03 21.35
CA ASN A 42 -3.67 10.66 22.62
C ASN A 42 -4.63 9.85 23.54
N GLY A 43 -5.39 8.94 22.94
CA GLY A 43 -6.38 8.10 23.63
C GLY A 43 -7.72 8.76 23.98
N LYS A 44 -7.97 10.03 23.59
CA LYS A 44 -9.25 10.71 23.86
C LYS A 44 -10.42 10.16 23.04
N VAL A 45 -10.15 9.68 21.83
CA VAL A 45 -11.17 9.10 20.94
C VAL A 45 -11.07 7.59 21.03
N PRO A 46 -12.11 6.88 21.50
CA PRO A 46 -12.09 5.43 21.61
C PRO A 46 -12.15 4.76 20.24
N LEU A 47 -11.66 3.51 20.15
CA LEU A 47 -11.61 2.73 18.90
C LEU A 47 -12.97 2.66 18.18
N TYR A 48 -14.08 2.48 18.91
CA TYR A 48 -15.40 2.42 18.29
C TYR A 48 -15.78 3.72 17.59
N ALA A 49 -15.36 4.88 18.11
CA ALA A 49 -15.59 6.17 17.49
C ALA A 49 -14.71 6.32 16.23
N GLY A 50 -13.48 5.80 16.25
CA GLY A 50 -12.63 5.69 15.06
C GLY A 50 -13.30 4.93 13.93
N VAL A 51 -13.94 3.78 14.22
CA VAL A 51 -14.68 2.98 13.22
C VAL A 51 -15.92 3.70 12.70
N ILE A 52 -16.59 4.54 13.48
CA ILE A 52 -17.70 5.34 12.98
C ILE A 52 -17.19 6.42 12.01
N ILE A 53 -16.03 7.00 12.28
CA ILE A 53 -15.42 8.01 11.41
C ILE A 53 -15.03 7.40 10.04
N THR A 54 -14.59 6.15 9.99
CA THR A 54 -14.26 5.49 8.70
C THR A 54 -15.48 5.28 7.81
N ILE A 55 -16.68 5.17 8.39
CA ILE A 55 -17.94 5.19 7.61
C ILE A 55 -18.13 6.56 6.95
N ALA A 56 -17.81 7.66 7.65
CA ALA A 56 -17.89 9.00 7.06
C ALA A 56 -16.82 9.21 5.96
N ASP A 57 -15.64 8.60 6.11
CA ASP A 57 -14.58 8.65 5.10
C ASP A 57 -15.00 7.97 3.78
N THR A 58 -15.61 6.78 3.85
CA THR A 58 -16.15 6.11 2.65
C THR A 58 -17.23 6.93 1.94
N PHE A 59 -18.09 7.64 2.68
CA PHE A 59 -19.02 8.60 2.08
C PHE A 59 -18.31 9.78 1.40
N THR A 60 -17.25 10.28 2.01
CA THR A 60 -16.44 11.38 1.45
C THR A 60 -15.75 10.94 0.17
N PHE A 61 -15.20 9.73 0.14
CA PHE A 61 -14.59 9.13 -1.04
C PHE A 61 -15.60 8.99 -2.19
N LEU A 62 -16.82 8.48 -1.92
CA LEU A 62 -17.88 8.37 -2.92
C LEU A 62 -18.28 9.73 -3.50
N PHE A 63 -18.25 10.79 -2.68
CA PHE A 63 -18.51 12.15 -3.15
C PHE A 63 -17.37 12.66 -4.04
N LEU A 64 -16.11 12.38 -3.70
CA LEU A 64 -14.95 12.73 -4.52
C LEU A 64 -14.94 12.03 -5.88
N ASP A 65 -15.34 10.76 -5.94
CA ASP A 65 -15.42 10.00 -7.20
C ASP A 65 -16.38 10.68 -8.20
N LYS A 66 -17.47 11.27 -7.70
CA LYS A 66 -18.42 12.04 -8.51
C LYS A 66 -17.84 13.35 -9.06
N TYR A 67 -16.81 13.91 -8.45
CA TYR A 67 -16.18 15.19 -8.84
C TYR A 67 -15.14 15.06 -9.97
N GLY A 68 -14.77 13.84 -10.35
CA GLY A 68 -14.00 13.55 -11.56
C GLY A 68 -12.57 13.04 -11.32
N LEU A 69 -12.13 12.18 -12.25
CA LEU A 69 -10.92 11.36 -12.14
C LEU A 69 -9.62 12.16 -11.88
N ARG A 70 -9.46 13.33 -12.50
CA ARG A 70 -8.23 14.16 -12.32
C ARG A 70 -8.09 14.72 -10.90
N LYS A 71 -9.21 15.04 -10.22
CA LYS A 71 -9.17 15.58 -8.85
C LYS A 71 -8.83 14.48 -7.85
N LEU A 72 -9.39 13.30 -8.08
CA LEU A 72 -9.14 12.10 -7.30
C LEU A 72 -7.67 11.65 -7.42
N GLU A 73 -7.10 11.68 -8.63
CA GLU A 73 -5.67 11.40 -8.86
C GLU A 73 -4.76 12.38 -8.11
N ALA A 74 -5.06 13.68 -8.16
CA ALA A 74 -4.29 14.69 -7.42
C ALA A 74 -4.39 14.50 -5.89
N PHE A 75 -5.55 14.08 -5.39
CA PHE A 75 -5.75 13.78 -3.97
C PHE A 75 -4.90 12.59 -3.52
N PHE A 76 -4.88 11.49 -4.28
CA PHE A 76 -3.99 10.37 -3.98
C PHE A 76 -2.51 10.73 -4.10
N GLY A 77 -2.13 11.51 -5.12
CA GLY A 77 -0.77 12.02 -5.24
C GLY A 77 -0.32 12.84 -4.03
N PHE A 78 -1.21 13.67 -3.48
CA PHE A 78 -0.96 14.40 -2.24
C PHE A 78 -0.76 13.47 -1.04
N LEU A 79 -1.64 12.48 -0.83
CA LEU A 79 -1.52 11.52 0.27
C LEU A 79 -0.22 10.70 0.20
N ILE A 80 0.13 10.18 -0.98
CA ILE A 80 1.38 9.43 -1.19
C ILE A 80 2.60 10.31 -0.92
N THR A 81 2.56 11.58 -1.35
CA THR A 81 3.65 12.54 -1.10
C THR A 81 3.84 12.79 0.40
N VAL A 82 2.74 12.99 1.14
CA VAL A 82 2.81 13.17 2.60
C VAL A 82 3.43 11.95 3.26
N MET A 83 2.99 10.73 2.91
CA MET A 83 3.58 9.49 3.42
C MET A 83 5.06 9.35 3.09
N ALA A 84 5.45 9.63 1.84
CA ALA A 84 6.84 9.53 1.41
C ALA A 84 7.74 10.52 2.16
N LEU A 85 7.26 11.75 2.40
CA LEU A 85 8.00 12.77 3.13
C LEU A 85 8.13 12.45 4.62
N THR A 86 7.07 11.99 5.28
CA THR A 86 7.12 11.67 6.71
C THR A 86 8.01 10.48 6.99
N PHE A 87 7.82 9.36 6.27
CA PHE A 87 8.68 8.19 6.43
C PHE A 87 10.10 8.42 5.92
N GLY A 88 10.27 9.22 4.87
CA GLY A 88 11.59 9.63 4.40
C GLY A 88 12.35 10.45 5.44
N TYR A 89 11.66 11.37 6.14
CA TYR A 89 12.25 12.14 7.23
C TYR A 89 12.66 11.25 8.41
N GLU A 90 11.79 10.34 8.84
CA GLU A 90 12.10 9.37 9.90
C GLU A 90 13.30 8.49 9.52
N TYR A 91 13.37 8.01 8.28
CA TYR A 91 14.49 7.22 7.79
C TYR A 91 15.83 7.98 7.88
N VAL A 92 15.83 9.26 7.52
CA VAL A 92 17.04 10.12 7.60
C VAL A 92 17.42 10.42 9.06
N MET A 93 16.45 10.55 9.96
CA MET A 93 16.70 10.80 11.38
C MET A 93 17.25 9.57 12.10
N VAL A 94 16.66 8.40 11.84
CA VAL A 94 17.07 7.12 12.45
C VAL A 94 18.44 6.66 11.94
N LYS A 95 18.86 7.11 10.74
CA LYS A 95 20.14 6.75 10.11
C LYS A 95 20.44 5.25 10.19
N PRO A 96 19.57 4.38 9.64
CA PRO A 96 19.87 2.96 9.58
C PRO A 96 21.15 2.73 8.77
N ASP A 97 21.85 1.65 9.09
CA ASP A 97 23.07 1.25 8.37
C ASP A 97 22.74 1.02 6.89
N GLN A 98 23.19 1.97 6.05
CA GLN A 98 22.92 1.98 4.62
C GLN A 98 23.56 0.79 3.91
N VAL A 99 24.69 0.29 4.42
CA VAL A 99 25.39 -0.85 3.84
C VAL A 99 24.53 -2.10 4.03
N GLN A 100 23.99 -2.31 5.23
CA GLN A 100 23.11 -3.45 5.51
C GLN A 100 21.79 -3.38 4.74
N VAL A 101 21.21 -2.19 4.56
CA VAL A 101 19.98 -2.01 3.77
C VAL A 101 20.22 -2.35 2.29
N VAL A 102 21.32 -1.86 1.72
CA VAL A 102 21.69 -2.15 0.32
C VAL A 102 22.05 -3.62 0.16
N GLU A 103 22.78 -4.21 1.10
CA GLU A 103 23.10 -5.64 1.09
C GLU A 103 21.82 -6.48 1.11
N GLY A 104 20.87 -6.19 2.02
CA GLY A 104 19.59 -6.88 2.09
C GLY A 104 18.69 -6.69 0.87
N LEU A 105 18.84 -5.58 0.13
CA LEU A 105 18.10 -5.33 -1.12
C LEU A 105 18.63 -6.20 -2.28
N PHE A 106 19.93 -6.44 -2.34
CA PHE A 106 20.57 -7.20 -3.43
C PHE A 106 20.80 -8.69 -3.11
N LEU A 107 20.92 -9.04 -1.83
CA LEU A 107 21.22 -10.39 -1.35
C LEU A 107 20.08 -10.87 -0.43
N PRO A 108 19.08 -11.59 -0.97
CA PRO A 108 17.95 -12.12 -0.20
C PRO A 108 18.35 -13.40 0.55
N ILE A 109 19.42 -13.34 1.35
CA ILE A 109 19.94 -14.46 2.14
C ILE A 109 19.97 -14.05 3.59
N CYS A 110 19.27 -14.81 4.43
CA CYS A 110 19.35 -14.69 5.87
C CYS A 110 19.89 -16.02 6.44
N PRO A 111 21.19 -16.12 6.72
CA PRO A 111 21.77 -17.32 7.30
C PRO A 111 21.26 -17.49 8.73
N GLY A 112 20.27 -18.37 8.93
CA GLY A 112 19.66 -18.66 10.23
C GLY A 112 18.23 -18.16 10.43
N CYS A 113 17.60 -17.53 9.42
CA CYS A 113 16.18 -17.19 9.49
C CYS A 113 15.33 -18.47 9.56
N GLY A 114 14.62 -18.66 10.68
CA GLY A 114 13.68 -19.76 10.85
C GLY A 114 12.41 -19.61 9.99
N ASN A 115 11.48 -20.56 10.13
CA ASN A 115 10.22 -20.58 9.37
C ASN A 115 9.36 -19.32 9.55
N SER A 116 9.47 -18.61 10.69
CA SER A 116 8.71 -17.39 10.97
C SER A 116 9.10 -16.22 10.04
N ALA A 117 10.40 -16.00 9.84
CA ALA A 117 10.91 -14.95 8.95
C ALA A 117 10.55 -15.23 7.49
N PHE A 118 10.59 -16.50 7.07
CA PHE A 118 10.14 -16.91 5.74
C PHE A 118 8.64 -16.64 5.54
N LEU A 119 7.79 -17.00 6.52
CA LEU A 119 6.36 -16.72 6.47
C LEU A 119 6.07 -15.22 6.42
N GLN A 120 6.83 -14.40 7.17
CA GLN A 120 6.72 -12.94 7.09
C GLN A 120 7.11 -12.41 5.71
N ALA A 121 8.21 -12.91 5.12
CA ALA A 121 8.62 -12.52 3.77
C ALA A 121 7.55 -12.86 2.72
N VAL A 122 6.97 -14.06 2.77
CA VAL A 122 5.85 -14.44 1.90
C VAL A 122 4.63 -13.56 2.14
N GLY A 123 4.36 -13.19 3.40
CA GLY A 123 3.30 -12.27 3.77
C GLY A 123 3.49 -10.86 3.18
N ILE A 124 4.71 -10.33 3.21
CA ILE A 124 5.06 -9.03 2.61
C ILE A 124 4.85 -9.08 1.10
N VAL A 125 5.30 -10.15 0.42
CA VAL A 125 5.09 -10.33 -1.02
C VAL A 125 3.59 -10.36 -1.36
N GLY A 126 2.79 -11.09 -0.57
CA GLY A 126 1.34 -11.15 -0.73
C GLY A 126 0.63 -9.82 -0.47
N ALA A 127 1.13 -9.02 0.48
CA ALA A 127 0.60 -7.69 0.78
C ALA A 127 0.88 -6.69 -0.35
N ILE A 128 2.05 -6.78 -0.99
CA ILE A 128 2.42 -5.90 -2.11
C ILE A 128 1.64 -6.26 -3.39
N ILE A 129 1.45 -7.56 -3.66
CA ILE A 129 0.78 -8.03 -4.87
C ILE A 129 -0.72 -8.18 -4.60
N MET A 130 -1.46 -7.07 -4.66
CA MET A 130 -2.91 -7.06 -4.47
C MET A 130 -3.64 -7.46 -5.77
N PRO A 131 -4.36 -8.60 -5.81
CA PRO A 131 -4.97 -9.10 -7.03
C PRO A 131 -6.11 -8.20 -7.55
N HIS A 132 -6.83 -7.51 -6.66
CA HIS A 132 -7.90 -6.59 -7.05
C HIS A 132 -7.35 -5.34 -7.78
N ASN A 133 -6.13 -4.89 -7.44
CA ASN A 133 -5.49 -3.75 -8.11
C ASN A 133 -5.19 -4.04 -9.59
N LEU A 134 -4.93 -5.31 -9.97
CA LEU A 134 -4.77 -5.69 -11.37
C LEU A 134 -6.05 -5.47 -12.18
N PHE A 135 -7.22 -5.79 -11.59
CA PHE A 135 -8.52 -5.55 -12.22
C PHE A 135 -8.84 -4.06 -12.29
N LEU A 136 -8.56 -3.30 -11.23
CA LEU A 136 -8.77 -1.86 -11.17
C LEU A 136 -7.90 -1.12 -12.19
N HIS A 137 -6.61 -1.42 -12.25
CA HIS A 137 -5.67 -0.84 -13.22
C HIS A 137 -6.10 -1.16 -14.66
N SER A 138 -6.57 -2.39 -14.92
CA SER A 138 -7.12 -2.75 -16.23
C SER A 138 -8.39 -1.97 -16.60
N ALA A 139 -9.22 -1.61 -15.62
CA ALA A 139 -10.41 -0.78 -15.83
C ALA A 139 -10.06 0.70 -16.04
N LEU A 140 -9.10 1.23 -15.28
CA LEU A 140 -8.61 2.62 -15.41
C LEU A 140 -7.91 2.85 -16.76
N VAL A 141 -7.07 1.93 -17.22
CA VAL A 141 -6.47 2.01 -18.56
C VAL A 141 -7.55 2.02 -19.66
N LYS A 142 -8.69 1.37 -19.41
CA LYS A 142 -9.81 1.31 -20.36
C LYS A 142 -10.73 2.54 -20.31
N SER A 143 -10.75 3.31 -19.22
CA SER A 143 -11.59 4.51 -19.10
C SER A 143 -11.03 5.72 -19.84
N ARG A 144 -9.74 5.71 -20.19
CA ARG A 144 -9.11 6.76 -21.01
C ARG A 144 -9.47 6.57 -22.48
N ASP A 145 -9.91 7.64 -23.12
CA ASP A 145 -10.30 7.62 -24.54
C ASP A 145 -9.04 7.46 -25.42
N VAL A 146 -8.94 6.32 -26.10
CA VAL A 146 -7.82 5.99 -27.01
C VAL A 146 -8.43 5.41 -28.27
N ASP A 147 -8.14 6.01 -29.43
CA ASP A 147 -8.61 5.48 -30.71
C ASP A 147 -7.87 4.19 -31.06
N ARG A 148 -8.54 3.06 -30.82
CA ARG A 148 -8.00 1.72 -31.04
C ARG A 148 -7.81 1.37 -32.52
N ARG A 149 -8.28 2.22 -33.44
CA ARG A 149 -8.15 2.02 -34.89
C ARG A 149 -6.76 2.43 -35.39
N LYS A 150 -6.08 3.33 -34.70
CA LYS A 150 -4.72 3.78 -35.05
C LYS A 150 -3.69 3.10 -34.16
N LYS A 151 -2.83 2.28 -34.77
CA LYS A 151 -1.78 1.54 -34.06
C LYS A 151 -0.75 2.47 -33.37
N GLU A 152 -0.52 3.65 -33.93
CA GLU A 152 0.43 4.62 -33.37
C GLU A 152 -0.07 5.21 -32.04
N GLU A 153 -1.34 5.63 -31.98
CA GLU A 153 -1.95 6.17 -30.74
C GLU A 153 -2.00 5.11 -29.63
N VAL A 154 -2.26 3.84 -29.97
CA VAL A 154 -2.22 2.73 -29.01
C VAL A 154 -0.81 2.47 -28.49
N ARG A 155 0.21 2.54 -29.36
CA ARG A 155 1.61 2.33 -28.95
C ARG A 155 2.09 3.46 -28.04
N GLU A 156 1.72 4.70 -28.37
CA GLU A 156 2.04 5.87 -27.56
C GLU A 156 1.34 5.81 -26.19
N ALA A 157 0.03 5.51 -26.16
CA ALA A 157 -0.71 5.31 -24.92
C ALA A 157 -0.08 4.22 -24.04
N ASN A 158 0.26 3.06 -24.60
CA ASN A 158 0.93 1.99 -23.86
C ASN A 158 2.28 2.41 -23.30
N LYS A 159 3.06 3.24 -24.03
CA LYS A 159 4.34 3.75 -23.53
C LYS A 159 4.14 4.68 -22.33
N TYR A 160 3.19 5.60 -22.40
CA TYR A 160 2.89 6.49 -21.27
C TYR A 160 2.39 5.71 -20.06
N PHE A 161 1.46 4.77 -20.24
CA PHE A 161 0.96 3.93 -19.15
C PHE A 161 2.06 3.08 -18.52
N PHE A 162 2.98 2.54 -19.33
CA PHE A 162 4.11 1.78 -18.81
C PHE A 162 5.05 2.66 -17.97
N ILE A 163 5.35 3.87 -18.44
CA ILE A 163 6.19 4.83 -17.71
C ILE A 163 5.50 5.24 -16.39
N GLU A 164 4.22 5.60 -16.45
CA GLU A 164 3.42 5.99 -15.28
C GLU A 164 3.39 4.88 -14.22
N ALA A 165 3.06 3.64 -14.62
CA ALA A 165 3.04 2.49 -13.74
C ALA A 165 4.43 2.15 -13.18
N SER A 166 5.48 2.26 -14.01
CA SER A 166 6.86 2.01 -13.57
C SER A 166 7.31 3.02 -12.52
N ILE A 167 7.01 4.31 -12.71
CA ILE A 167 7.31 5.36 -11.73
C ILE A 167 6.53 5.13 -10.44
N ALA A 168 5.24 4.80 -10.51
CA ALA A 168 4.41 4.55 -9.33
C ALA A 168 4.95 3.37 -8.49
N ILE A 169 5.28 2.24 -9.14
CA ILE A 169 5.85 1.06 -8.46
C ILE A 169 7.25 1.38 -7.90
N PHE A 170 8.06 2.16 -8.64
CA PHE A 170 9.38 2.57 -8.17
C PHE A 170 9.28 3.45 -6.92
N VAL A 171 8.37 4.43 -6.89
CA VAL A 171 8.11 5.24 -5.69
C VAL A 171 7.61 4.37 -4.53
N SER A 172 6.72 3.42 -4.80
CA SER A 172 6.24 2.46 -3.80
C SER A 172 7.38 1.62 -3.20
N LEU A 173 8.36 1.21 -4.02
CA LEU A 173 9.56 0.51 -3.55
C LEU A 173 10.34 1.35 -2.53
N PHE A 174 10.58 2.63 -2.80
CA PHE A 174 11.29 3.51 -1.84
C PHE A 174 10.52 3.68 -0.53
N ILE A 175 9.21 3.91 -0.60
CA ILE A 175 8.37 4.04 0.60
C ILE A 175 8.47 2.74 1.42
N ASN A 176 8.35 1.58 0.78
CA ASN A 176 8.46 0.30 1.47
C ASN A 176 9.84 0.08 2.09
N ILE A 177 10.92 0.50 1.43
CA ILE A 177 12.28 0.44 2.00
C ILE A 177 12.42 1.36 3.22
N PHE A 178 11.89 2.59 3.15
CA PHE A 178 11.93 3.53 4.27
C PHE A 178 11.16 3.00 5.47
N VAL A 179 9.92 2.55 5.23
CA VAL A 179 9.06 1.96 6.26
C VAL A 179 9.73 0.74 6.90
N LEU A 180 10.19 -0.21 6.08
CA LEU A 180 10.85 -1.42 6.58
C LEU A 180 12.14 -1.10 7.34
N GLY A 181 12.96 -0.17 6.86
CA GLY A 181 14.21 0.24 7.50
C GLY A 181 13.98 0.91 8.86
N VAL A 182 13.00 1.80 8.96
CA VAL A 182 12.63 2.46 10.22
C VAL A 182 12.10 1.44 11.23
N PHE A 183 11.20 0.54 10.80
CA PHE A 183 10.67 -0.49 11.69
C PHE A 183 11.72 -1.54 12.10
N ALA A 184 12.61 -1.93 11.19
CA ALA A 184 13.72 -2.82 11.52
C ALA A 184 14.63 -2.18 12.58
N HIS A 185 15.07 -0.94 12.40
CA HIS A 185 15.92 -0.31 13.40
C HIS A 185 15.18 -0.02 14.74
N GLY A 186 13.90 0.35 14.65
CA GLY A 186 13.08 0.72 15.78
C GLY A 186 12.60 -0.45 16.63
N LEU A 187 12.32 -1.62 16.03
CA LEU A 187 11.62 -2.73 16.68
C LEU A 187 12.31 -4.10 16.55
N TYR A 188 13.36 -4.25 15.74
CA TYR A 188 14.03 -5.55 15.58
C TYR A 188 14.74 -5.96 16.88
N ASP A 189 14.40 -7.14 17.40
CA ASP A 189 14.86 -7.71 18.67
C ASP A 189 14.62 -6.84 19.93
N LYS A 190 13.71 -5.87 19.88
CA LYS A 190 13.37 -5.00 21.04
C LYS A 190 12.05 -5.40 21.68
N THR A 191 11.98 -5.31 23.01
CA THR A 191 10.74 -5.53 23.75
C THR A 191 9.90 -4.26 23.83
N ASN A 192 8.60 -4.39 24.15
CA ASN A 192 7.69 -3.24 24.29
C ASN A 192 8.16 -2.22 25.35
N GLU A 193 8.99 -2.64 26.32
CA GLU A 193 9.61 -1.76 27.31
C GLU A 193 10.75 -0.93 26.70
N ASP A 194 11.61 -1.53 25.87
CA ASP A 194 12.71 -0.84 25.18
C ASP A 194 12.19 0.22 24.20
N ALA A 195 11.11 -0.10 23.47
CA ALA A 195 10.44 0.85 22.60
C ALA A 195 9.85 2.05 23.37
N ARG A 196 9.32 1.80 24.58
CA ARG A 196 8.81 2.84 25.47
C ARG A 196 9.92 3.74 26.00
N GLN A 197 11.08 3.18 26.32
CA GLN A 197 12.24 3.94 26.79
C GLN A 197 12.85 4.83 25.70
N MET A 198 12.88 4.35 24.45
CA MET A 198 13.27 5.19 23.30
C MET A 198 12.33 6.40 23.12
N CYS A 199 11.01 6.20 23.27
CA CYS A 199 10.04 7.29 23.14
C CYS A 199 10.03 8.26 24.33
N SER A 200 10.46 7.85 25.53
CA SER A 200 10.53 8.73 26.70
C SER A 200 11.80 9.61 26.76
N GLY A 201 12.67 9.53 25.75
CA GLY A 201 13.86 10.38 25.66
C GLY A 201 14.96 10.07 26.68
N THR A 202 15.04 8.82 27.16
CA THR A 202 16.07 8.38 28.11
C THR A 202 17.25 7.71 27.39
N GLN A 203 17.80 8.38 26.37
CA GLN A 203 19.14 8.14 25.84
C GLN A 203 19.67 9.41 25.16
#